data_AF-A0A084Z4U6-F1
#
_entry.id   AF-A0A084Z4U6-F1
#
_cell.length_a   1.000
_cell.length_b   1.000
_cell.length_c   1.000
_cell.angle_alpha   90.00
_cell.angle_beta   90.00
_cell.angle_gamma   90.00
#
_symmetry.space_group_name_H-M   'P 1'
#
loop_
_entity.id
_entity.type
_entity.pdbx_description
1 polymer ?
#
loop_
_entity_poly.entity_id
_entity_poly.type
_entity_poly.pdbx_seq_one_letter_code
_entity_poly.pdbx_strand_id
1 'polypeptide(L)'
;MSAIINEFISILDHKHIKYTVADNGSITVPSTLYLRGTGITALPDNLTVGGSLDLEGTRITNLPDNLTVGGSLYLRGTGITALPDNFSCTGLYLDAECISNIAYRRNCGYSERTIFAAWTGTEFKIAAGCFFGTIEEFEDAVDDKYDGDAAEAYKQAGRDCVAELNERLNKGGAA
;
A
#
# COMPACT_ATOMS: atom_id res chain seq x y z
N MET A 1 -20.86 -8.41 -16.78
CA MET A 1 -19.49 -7.98 -16.39
C MET A 1 -19.48 -6.46 -16.35
N SER A 2 -18.90 -5.85 -15.30
CA SER A 2 -18.94 -4.38 -15.13
C SER A 2 -18.07 -3.66 -16.16
N ALA A 3 -18.34 -2.38 -16.42
CA ALA A 3 -17.55 -1.58 -17.37
C ALA A 3 -16.07 -1.49 -16.97
N ILE A 4 -15.79 -1.36 -15.67
CA ILE A 4 -14.43 -1.33 -15.09
C ILE A 4 -13.69 -2.63 -15.40
N ILE A 5 -14.32 -3.79 -15.23
CA ILE A 5 -13.70 -5.09 -15.52
C ILE A 5 -13.35 -5.19 -17.01
N ASN A 6 -14.26 -4.80 -17.90
CA ASN A 6 -14.01 -4.88 -19.35
C ASN A 6 -12.86 -3.96 -19.78
N GLU A 7 -12.80 -2.72 -19.26
CA GLU A 7 -11.71 -1.79 -19.52
C GLU A 7 -10.37 -2.34 -19.01
N PHE A 8 -10.36 -2.87 -17.79
CA PHE A 8 -9.16 -3.45 -17.19
C PHE A 8 -8.67 -4.67 -17.98
N ILE A 9 -9.56 -5.58 -18.35
CA ILE A 9 -9.24 -6.74 -19.20
C ILE A 9 -8.66 -6.28 -20.54
N SER A 10 -9.23 -5.26 -21.17
CA SER A 10 -8.71 -4.71 -22.42
C SER A 10 -7.27 -4.21 -22.28
N ILE A 11 -6.92 -3.57 -21.15
CA ILE A 11 -5.54 -3.17 -20.85
C ILE A 11 -4.62 -4.40 -20.71
N LEU A 12 -5.07 -5.44 -20.01
CA LEU A 12 -4.29 -6.67 -19.83
C LEU A 12 -4.05 -7.39 -21.16
N ASP A 13 -5.09 -7.56 -21.98
CA ASP A 13 -5.01 -8.17 -23.30
C ASP A 13 -4.06 -7.40 -24.22
N HIS A 14 -4.18 -6.07 -24.24
CA HIS A 14 -3.30 -5.21 -25.04
C HIS A 14 -1.83 -5.29 -24.64
N LYS A 15 -1.57 -5.47 -23.34
CA LYS A 15 -0.21 -5.66 -22.80
C LYS A 15 0.27 -7.11 -22.83
N HIS A 16 -0.54 -8.03 -23.35
CA HIS A 16 -0.28 -9.48 -23.34
C HIS A 16 0.01 -10.04 -21.94
N ILE A 17 -0.67 -9.49 -20.92
CA ILE A 17 -0.53 -9.93 -19.54
C ILE A 17 -1.46 -11.11 -19.32
N LYS A 18 -0.95 -12.19 -18.71
CA LYS A 18 -1.76 -13.35 -18.35
C LYS A 18 -2.63 -13.02 -17.14
N TYR A 19 -3.89 -13.43 -17.18
CA TYR A 19 -4.83 -13.31 -16.06
C TYR A 19 -5.83 -14.46 -16.06
N THR A 20 -6.54 -14.61 -14.94
CA THR A 20 -7.75 -15.43 -14.84
C THR A 20 -8.91 -14.57 -14.32
N VAL A 21 -10.14 -14.95 -14.70
CA VAL A 21 -11.37 -14.32 -14.22
C VAL A 21 -12.22 -15.42 -13.60
N ALA A 22 -12.62 -15.25 -12.34
CA ALA A 22 -13.53 -16.16 -11.66
C ALA A 22 -14.99 -15.77 -11.92
N ASP A 23 -15.93 -16.69 -11.64
CA ASP A 23 -17.37 -16.48 -11.88
C ASP A 23 -17.94 -15.28 -11.12
N ASN A 24 -17.36 -14.96 -9.96
CA ASN A 24 -17.71 -13.78 -9.14
C ASN A 24 -17.11 -12.46 -9.67
N GLY A 25 -16.38 -12.49 -10.78
CA GLY A 25 -15.72 -11.32 -11.37
C GLY A 25 -14.35 -10.96 -10.79
N SER A 26 -13.84 -11.71 -9.80
CA SER A 26 -12.48 -11.51 -9.29
C SER A 26 -11.44 -11.79 -10.39
N ILE A 27 -10.43 -10.93 -10.48
CA ILE A 27 -9.35 -11.05 -11.46
C ILE A 27 -8.05 -11.37 -10.75
N THR A 28 -7.34 -12.38 -11.23
CA THR A 28 -5.99 -12.72 -10.76
C THR A 28 -4.97 -12.51 -11.85
N VAL A 29 -3.93 -11.70 -11.56
CA VAL A 29 -2.73 -11.54 -12.38
C VAL A 29 -1.57 -12.19 -11.65
N PRO A 30 -1.01 -13.33 -12.09
CA PRO A 30 -0.04 -14.09 -11.30
C PRO A 30 1.37 -13.47 -11.23
N SER A 31 1.64 -12.43 -12.02
CA SER A 31 2.94 -11.76 -12.11
C SER A 31 2.87 -10.30 -11.64
N THR A 32 4.01 -9.61 -11.68
CA THR A 32 4.04 -8.15 -11.53
C THR A 32 3.22 -7.46 -12.64
N LEU A 33 2.48 -6.42 -12.26
CA LEU A 33 1.59 -5.66 -13.12
C LEU A 33 2.07 -4.20 -13.20
N TYR A 34 2.56 -3.81 -14.39
CA TYR A 34 3.03 -2.45 -14.67
C TYR A 34 1.96 -1.65 -15.43
N LEU A 35 1.30 -0.74 -14.71
CA LEU A 35 0.27 0.17 -15.23
C LEU A 35 0.70 1.64 -15.18
N ARG A 36 1.94 1.90 -14.76
CA ARG A 36 2.55 3.24 -14.72
C ARG A 36 2.28 4.05 -15.97
N GLY A 37 1.81 5.28 -15.78
CA GLY A 37 1.53 6.25 -16.85
C GLY A 37 0.44 5.83 -17.85
N THR A 38 -0.30 4.75 -17.59
CA THR A 38 -1.47 4.40 -18.40
C THR A 38 -2.66 5.31 -18.08
N GLY A 39 -3.66 5.33 -18.98
CA GLY A 39 -4.89 6.10 -18.80
C GLY A 39 -5.88 5.50 -17.80
N ILE A 40 -5.49 4.48 -17.04
CA ILE A 40 -6.38 3.80 -16.11
C ILE A 40 -6.91 4.76 -15.04
N THR A 41 -8.22 4.65 -14.77
CA THR A 41 -8.93 5.52 -13.81
C THR A 41 -9.51 4.74 -12.63
N ALA A 42 -9.68 3.42 -12.75
CA ALA A 42 -10.18 2.54 -11.71
C ALA A 42 -9.59 1.12 -11.86
N LEU A 43 -9.48 0.40 -10.75
CA LEU A 43 -9.22 -1.03 -10.73
C LEU A 43 -10.52 -1.80 -10.45
N PRO A 44 -10.65 -3.06 -10.91
CA PRO A 44 -11.77 -3.90 -10.53
C PRO A 44 -11.69 -4.29 -9.05
N ASP A 45 -12.85 -4.47 -8.42
CA ASP A 45 -12.95 -5.01 -7.06
C ASP A 45 -12.36 -6.42 -7.00
N ASN A 46 -11.79 -6.79 -5.85
CA ASN A 46 -11.18 -8.11 -5.61
C ASN A 46 -10.07 -8.47 -6.63
N LEU A 47 -9.26 -7.49 -7.02
CA LEU A 47 -8.07 -7.71 -7.82
C LEU A 47 -6.96 -8.36 -6.97
N THR A 48 -6.40 -9.46 -7.47
CA THR A 48 -5.20 -10.09 -6.92
C THR A 48 -4.04 -9.99 -7.91
N VAL A 49 -2.92 -9.40 -7.48
CA VAL A 49 -1.66 -9.33 -8.24
C VAL A 49 -0.61 -10.14 -7.50
N GLY A 50 -0.10 -11.22 -8.10
CA GLY A 50 0.88 -12.11 -7.46
C GLY A 50 2.27 -11.47 -7.27
N GLY A 51 2.61 -10.49 -8.11
CA GLY A 51 3.84 -9.70 -7.98
C GLY A 51 3.59 -8.30 -7.42
N SER A 52 4.42 -7.35 -7.83
CA SER A 52 4.21 -5.93 -7.51
C SER A 52 3.14 -5.29 -8.41
N LEU A 53 2.51 -4.21 -7.95
CA LEU A 53 1.57 -3.41 -8.72
C LEU A 53 2.10 -1.98 -8.81
N ASP A 54 2.42 -1.55 -10.02
CA ASP A 54 2.90 -0.20 -10.30
C ASP A 54 1.81 0.64 -10.97
N LEU A 55 1.27 1.61 -10.22
CA LEU A 55 0.26 2.58 -10.65
C LEU A 55 0.83 4.00 -10.73
N GLU A 56 2.14 4.18 -10.69
CA GLU A 56 2.75 5.52 -10.63
C GLU A 56 2.28 6.40 -11.80
N GLY A 57 1.95 7.66 -11.51
CA GLY A 57 1.53 8.63 -12.53
C GLY A 57 0.26 8.28 -13.30
N THR A 58 -0.57 7.36 -12.80
CA THR A 58 -1.90 7.07 -13.38
C THR A 58 -2.96 8.05 -12.86
N ARG A 59 -4.15 8.01 -13.46
CA ARG A 59 -5.28 8.90 -13.08
C ARG A 59 -6.20 8.24 -12.06
N ILE A 60 -5.76 7.16 -11.43
CA ILE A 60 -6.52 6.47 -10.40
C ILE A 60 -6.68 7.39 -9.18
N THR A 61 -7.88 7.39 -8.61
CA THR A 61 -8.22 8.25 -7.46
C THR A 61 -8.55 7.45 -6.21
N ASN A 62 -8.93 6.18 -6.35
CA ASN A 62 -9.22 5.28 -5.25
C ASN A 62 -8.67 3.88 -5.58
N LEU A 63 -8.25 3.15 -4.54
CA LEU A 63 -8.02 1.71 -4.64
C LEU A 63 -9.31 0.97 -4.25
N PRO A 64 -9.57 -0.22 -4.83
CA PRO A 64 -10.70 -1.04 -4.40
C PRO A 64 -10.41 -1.64 -3.02
N ASP A 65 -11.47 -1.88 -2.25
CA ASP A 65 -11.38 -2.72 -1.07
C ASP A 65 -10.97 -4.16 -1.47
N ASN A 66 -10.27 -4.83 -0.57
CA ASN A 66 -9.75 -6.19 -0.74
C ASN A 66 -8.71 -6.35 -1.87
N LEU A 67 -8.02 -5.26 -2.25
CA LEU A 67 -6.87 -5.34 -3.15
C LEU A 67 -5.76 -6.18 -2.51
N THR A 68 -5.32 -7.23 -3.20
CA THR A 68 -4.20 -8.08 -2.75
C THR A 68 -3.04 -7.98 -3.72
N VAL A 69 -1.87 -7.58 -3.22
CA VAL A 69 -0.61 -7.47 -3.98
C VAL A 69 0.45 -8.31 -3.28
N GLY A 70 1.02 -9.30 -3.95
CA GLY A 70 2.05 -10.17 -3.35
C GLY A 70 3.40 -9.46 -3.16
N GLY A 71 3.63 -8.36 -3.89
CA GLY A 71 4.82 -7.53 -3.81
C GLY A 71 4.54 -6.11 -3.31
N SER A 72 5.31 -5.16 -3.84
CA SER A 72 5.16 -3.75 -3.52
C SER A 72 4.02 -3.10 -4.33
N LEU A 73 3.36 -2.13 -3.71
CA LEU A 73 2.36 -1.27 -4.31
C LEU A 73 2.92 0.14 -4.49
N TYR A 74 3.00 0.61 -5.73
CA TYR A 74 3.53 1.94 -6.08
C TYR A 74 2.41 2.88 -6.54
N LEU A 75 2.20 3.97 -5.79
CA LEU A 75 1.08 4.91 -5.92
C LEU A 75 1.51 6.36 -6.11
N ARG A 76 2.82 6.64 -6.28
CA ARG A 76 3.32 8.02 -6.42
C ARG A 76 2.75 8.70 -7.66
N GLY A 77 2.40 9.98 -7.53
CA GLY A 77 1.82 10.76 -8.62
C GLY A 77 0.43 10.28 -9.07
N THR A 78 -0.28 9.50 -8.24
CA THR A 78 -1.70 9.20 -8.47
C THR A 78 -2.60 10.29 -7.87
N GLY A 79 -3.89 10.24 -8.18
CA GLY A 79 -4.90 11.10 -7.55
C GLY A 79 -5.46 10.54 -6.23
N ILE A 80 -4.81 9.52 -5.66
CA ILE A 80 -5.26 8.89 -4.42
C ILE A 80 -5.04 9.85 -3.25
N THR A 81 -6.09 10.05 -2.46
CA THR A 81 -6.08 10.92 -1.27
C THR A 81 -6.36 10.16 0.02
N ALA A 82 -6.85 8.91 -0.07
CA ALA A 82 -7.05 8.04 1.08
C ALA A 82 -6.83 6.56 0.67
N LEU A 83 -6.30 5.77 1.59
CA LEU A 83 -6.18 4.32 1.44
C LEU A 83 -7.50 3.62 1.81
N PRO A 84 -7.84 2.49 1.18
CA PRO A 84 -9.01 1.69 1.56
C PRO A 84 -8.81 1.06 2.94
N ASP A 85 -9.92 0.70 3.61
CA ASP A 85 -9.85 0.08 4.92
C ASP A 85 -9.29 -1.35 4.85
N ASN A 86 -9.36 -2.04 3.71
CA ASN A 86 -8.80 -3.39 3.57
C ASN A 86 -7.97 -3.54 2.28
N PHE A 87 -6.66 -3.74 2.43
CA PHE A 87 -5.74 -4.09 1.36
C PHE A 87 -4.51 -4.80 1.92
N SER A 88 -3.77 -5.51 1.07
CA SER A 88 -2.54 -6.19 1.46
C SER A 88 -1.44 -6.01 0.41
N CYS A 89 -0.23 -5.71 0.89
CA CYS A 89 1.01 -5.64 0.13
C CYS A 89 2.22 -5.85 1.06
N THR A 90 3.41 -6.06 0.51
CA THR A 90 4.66 -6.22 1.30
C THR A 90 5.49 -4.95 1.36
N GLY A 91 5.23 -3.98 0.48
CA GLY A 91 5.84 -2.66 0.50
C GLY A 91 4.87 -1.64 -0.08
N LEU A 92 4.87 -0.41 0.45
CA LEU A 92 3.92 0.63 0.05
C LEU A 92 4.66 1.95 -0.23
N TYR A 93 4.57 2.42 -1.47
CA TYR A 93 5.22 3.65 -1.93
C TYR A 93 4.16 4.65 -2.38
N LEU A 94 4.05 5.76 -1.67
CA LEU A 94 3.07 6.81 -1.94
C LEU A 94 3.63 8.18 -1.59
N ASP A 95 2.95 9.23 -2.04
CA ASP A 95 3.24 10.61 -1.65
C ASP A 95 2.52 10.90 -0.33
N ALA A 96 3.19 10.70 0.79
CA ALA A 96 2.57 10.71 2.12
C ALA A 96 1.82 12.01 2.46
N GLU A 97 2.26 13.13 1.90
CA GLU A 97 1.60 14.43 2.06
C GLU A 97 0.23 14.54 1.36
N CYS A 98 -0.07 13.65 0.42
CA CYS A 98 -1.34 13.62 -0.31
C CYS A 98 -2.39 12.72 0.35
N ILE A 99 -2.00 11.90 1.34
CA ILE A 99 -2.86 10.87 1.92
C ILE A 99 -3.39 11.33 3.28
N SER A 100 -4.70 11.49 3.40
CA SER A 100 -5.34 12.06 4.59
C SER A 100 -5.50 11.09 5.75
N ASN A 101 -5.51 9.78 5.50
CA ASN A 101 -5.76 8.73 6.50
C ASN A 101 -4.50 7.92 6.86
N ILE A 102 -3.35 8.59 6.87
CA ILE A 102 -2.09 8.07 7.41
C ILE A 102 -1.49 9.07 8.41
N ALA A 103 -0.51 8.62 9.18
CA ALA A 103 0.38 9.49 9.94
C ALA A 103 1.82 9.20 9.49
N TYR A 104 2.63 10.24 9.27
CA TYR A 104 3.97 10.08 8.71
C TYR A 104 5.02 10.92 9.43
N ARG A 105 6.27 10.52 9.27
CA ARG A 105 7.47 11.27 9.70
C ARG A 105 8.48 11.28 8.56
N ARG A 106 9.18 12.41 8.39
CA ARG A 106 10.28 12.57 7.41
C ARG A 106 11.62 12.43 8.12
N ASN A 107 12.68 12.19 7.36
CA ASN A 107 14.06 12.16 7.84
C ASN A 107 14.28 11.13 8.95
N CYS A 108 13.66 9.96 8.81
CA CYS A 108 13.75 8.87 9.79
C CYS A 108 14.84 7.86 9.43
N GLY A 109 15.52 7.36 10.47
CA GLY A 109 16.56 6.35 10.35
C GLY A 109 17.78 6.81 9.53
N TYR A 110 18.68 5.86 9.23
CA TYR A 110 19.97 6.13 8.59
C TYR A 110 19.90 6.65 7.15
N SER A 111 18.77 6.46 6.47
CA SER A 111 18.58 6.86 5.07
C SER A 111 17.65 8.07 4.92
N GLU A 112 17.39 8.80 6.00
CA GLU A 112 16.50 9.97 6.02
C GLU A 112 15.14 9.70 5.35
N ARG A 113 14.59 8.51 5.57
CA ARG A 113 13.38 8.06 4.85
C ARG A 113 12.14 8.71 5.44
N THR A 114 11.13 8.88 4.59
CA THR A 114 9.76 9.02 5.07
C THR A 114 9.25 7.64 5.50
N ILE A 115 8.73 7.56 6.72
CA ILE A 115 7.94 6.41 7.18
C ILE A 115 6.51 6.87 7.48
N PHE A 116 5.57 5.93 7.44
CA PHE A 116 4.19 6.23 7.77
C PHE A 116 3.44 5.00 8.28
N ALA A 117 2.43 5.23 9.12
CA ALA A 117 1.47 4.23 9.54
C ALA A 117 0.22 4.29 8.65
N ALA A 118 -0.35 3.13 8.33
CA ALA A 118 -1.64 2.99 7.66
C ALA A 118 -2.50 1.92 8.35
N TRP A 119 -3.82 2.09 8.33
CA TRP A 119 -4.77 1.06 8.76
C TRP A 119 -5.07 0.10 7.61
N THR A 120 -5.05 -1.21 7.86
CA THR A 120 -5.34 -2.23 6.84
C THR A 120 -6.52 -3.12 7.23
N GLY A 121 -7.42 -2.62 8.08
CA GLY A 121 -8.70 -3.28 8.38
C GLY A 121 -8.66 -4.12 9.63
N THR A 122 -7.52 -4.75 9.88
CA THR A 122 -7.23 -5.56 11.08
C THR A 122 -6.26 -4.88 12.03
N GLU A 123 -5.26 -4.19 11.50
CA GLU A 123 -4.15 -3.65 12.28
C GLU A 123 -3.53 -2.42 11.61
N PHE A 124 -2.67 -1.74 12.36
CA PHE A 124 -1.81 -0.70 11.81
C PHE A 124 -0.52 -1.30 11.26
N LYS A 125 -0.10 -0.83 10.10
CA LYS A 125 1.17 -1.22 9.47
C LYS A 125 2.06 -0.01 9.21
N ILE A 126 3.36 -0.20 9.42
CA ILE A 126 4.41 0.78 9.13
C ILE A 126 4.98 0.52 7.75
N ALA A 127 4.98 1.54 6.90
CA ALA A 127 5.74 1.56 5.66
C ALA A 127 7.11 2.20 5.86
N ALA A 128 8.17 1.48 5.49
CA ALA A 128 9.55 1.90 5.63
C ALA A 128 10.42 1.34 4.49
N GLY A 129 10.49 2.06 3.36
CA GLY A 129 11.18 1.55 2.17
C GLY A 129 10.44 0.35 1.58
N CYS A 130 11.11 -0.81 1.50
CA CYS A 130 10.49 -2.04 1.01
C CYS A 130 9.72 -2.81 2.09
N PHE A 131 9.67 -2.31 3.32
CA PHE A 131 8.95 -2.92 4.42
C PHE A 131 7.54 -2.34 4.52
N PHE A 132 6.54 -3.20 4.69
CA PHE A 132 5.19 -2.85 5.11
C PHE A 132 4.63 -3.96 6.01
N GLY A 133 4.71 -3.76 7.32
CA GLY A 133 4.39 -4.77 8.34
C GLY A 133 3.94 -4.14 9.65
N THR A 134 3.70 -4.96 10.67
CA THR A 134 3.24 -4.50 11.98
C THR A 134 4.32 -3.66 12.70
N ILE A 135 3.96 -3.02 13.81
CA ILE A 135 4.94 -2.32 14.63
C ILE A 135 5.99 -3.28 15.21
N GLU A 136 5.58 -4.48 15.64
CA GLU A 136 6.50 -5.50 16.16
C GLU A 136 7.48 -5.97 15.08
N GLU A 137 6.97 -6.31 13.89
CA GLU A 137 7.81 -6.69 12.74
C GLU A 137 8.75 -5.56 12.30
N PHE A 138 8.31 -4.30 12.41
CA PHE A 138 9.13 -3.15 12.08
C PHE A 138 10.29 -2.99 13.07
N GLU A 139 10.01 -3.11 14.36
CA GLU A 139 11.02 -3.00 15.42
C GLU A 139 12.04 -4.14 15.32
N ASP A 140 11.59 -5.39 15.12
CA ASP A 140 12.48 -6.53 14.87
C ASP A 140 13.37 -6.30 13.64
N ALA A 141 12.79 -5.82 12.53
CA ALA A 141 13.56 -5.54 11.32
C ALA A 141 14.56 -4.39 11.46
N VAL A 142 14.32 -3.46 12.40
CA VAL A 142 15.27 -2.40 12.76
C VAL A 142 16.40 -2.99 13.60
N ASP A 143 16.08 -3.78 14.62
CA ASP A 143 17.06 -4.39 15.53
C ASP A 143 17.97 -5.41 14.83
N ASP A 144 17.48 -6.08 13.78
CA ASP A 144 18.28 -6.97 12.92
C ASP A 144 19.38 -6.24 12.14
N LYS A 145 19.23 -4.92 11.90
CA LYS A 145 20.08 -4.15 10.97
C LYS A 145 20.83 -3.01 11.63
N TYR A 146 20.33 -2.49 12.74
CA TYR A 146 20.76 -1.26 13.35
C TYR A 146 20.78 -1.40 14.87
N ASP A 147 21.60 -0.59 15.52
CA ASP A 147 21.71 -0.56 16.97
C ASP A 147 21.86 0.88 17.51
N GLY A 148 21.76 1.00 18.84
CA GLY A 148 21.95 2.27 19.55
C GLY A 148 20.84 3.31 19.35
N ASP A 149 21.15 4.56 19.70
CA ASP A 149 20.17 5.65 19.77
C ASP A 149 19.48 5.95 18.43
N ALA A 150 20.18 5.72 17.32
CA ALA A 150 19.60 5.93 15.98
C ALA A 150 18.56 4.86 15.62
N ALA A 151 18.78 3.60 16.02
CA ALA A 151 17.79 2.54 15.88
C ALA A 151 16.56 2.82 16.76
N GLU A 152 16.77 3.22 18.02
CA GLU A 152 15.67 3.57 18.92
C GLU A 152 14.86 4.78 18.44
N ALA A 153 15.52 5.83 17.93
CA ALA A 153 14.84 6.96 17.31
C ALA A 153 14.00 6.53 16.09
N TYR A 154 14.47 5.54 15.32
CA TYR A 154 13.75 5.02 14.18
C TYR A 154 12.51 4.22 14.57
N LYS A 155 12.64 3.35 15.57
CA LYS A 155 11.51 2.63 16.18
C LYS A 155 10.49 3.59 16.78
N GLN A 156 10.96 4.61 17.51
CA GLN A 156 10.10 5.63 18.11
C GLN A 156 9.29 6.39 17.06
N ALA A 157 9.90 6.75 15.93
CA ALA A 157 9.18 7.41 14.85
C ALA A 157 8.04 6.52 14.29
N GLY A 158 8.24 5.20 14.23
CA GLY A 158 7.19 4.23 13.89
C GLY A 158 6.06 4.23 14.91
N ARG A 159 6.39 4.09 16.21
CA ARG A 159 5.41 4.12 17.31
C ARG A 159 4.60 5.42 17.31
N ASP A 160 5.24 6.56 17.11
CA ASP A 160 4.59 7.86 17.03
C ASP A 160 3.57 7.94 15.87
N CYS A 161 3.91 7.37 14.71
CA CYS A 161 2.96 7.31 13.59
C CYS A 161 1.73 6.48 13.94
N VAL A 162 1.92 5.30 14.57
CA VAL A 162 0.79 4.45 14.98
C VAL A 162 -0.08 5.15 16.03
N ALA A 163 0.54 5.74 17.06
CA ALA A 163 -0.17 6.44 18.12
C ALA A 163 -1.02 7.60 17.57
N GLU A 164 -0.42 8.47 16.76
CA GLU A 164 -1.10 9.59 16.12
C GLU A 164 -2.27 9.13 15.23
N LEU A 165 -2.07 8.08 14.42
CA LEU A 165 -3.12 7.59 13.54
C LEU A 165 -4.25 6.93 14.34
N ASN A 166 -3.92 6.18 15.38
CA ASN A 166 -4.91 5.55 16.26
C ASN A 166 -5.80 6.58 16.96
N GLU A 167 -5.22 7.67 17.45
CA GLU A 167 -5.98 8.80 18.03
C GLU A 167 -6.92 9.44 16.99
N ARG A 168 -6.49 9.58 15.73
CA ARG A 168 -7.33 10.15 14.67
C ARG A 168 -8.47 9.25 14.25
N LEU A 169 -8.22 7.95 14.13
CA LEU A 169 -9.21 7.00 13.61
C LEU A 169 -10.11 6.40 14.71
N ASN A 170 -9.76 6.58 15.99
CA ASN A 170 -10.45 5.98 17.14
C ASN A 170 -10.64 4.47 17.03
N LYS A 171 -9.68 3.76 16.41
CA LYS A 171 -9.77 2.30 16.20
C LYS A 171 -9.43 1.48 17.45
N GLY A 172 -8.89 2.11 18.50
CA GLY A 172 -8.57 1.50 19.80
C GLY A 172 -9.76 1.24 20.75
N GLY A 173 -10.99 1.21 20.24
CA GLY A 173 -12.21 0.96 21.03
C GLY A 173 -12.77 -0.47 20.94
N ALA A 174 -12.12 -1.38 20.22
CA ALA A 174 -12.54 -2.77 20.10
C ALA A 174 -11.49 -3.69 20.74
N ALA A 175 -11.56 -3.81 22.07
CA ALA A 175 -10.99 -4.91 22.84
C ALA A 175 -12.12 -5.84 23.29
#